data_AF-A0A4P5UPS3-F1
#
_entry.id   AF-A0A4P5UPS3-F1
#
_cell.length_a   1.000
_cell.length_b   1.000
_cell.length_c   1.000
_cell.angle_alpha   90.00
_cell.angle_beta   90.00
_cell.angle_gamma   90.00
#
_symmetry.space_group_name_H-M   'P 1'
#
loop_
_entity.id
_entity.type
_entity.pdbx_description
1 polymer ?
#
loop_
_entity_poly.entity_id
_entity_poly.type
_entity_poly.pdbx_seq_one_letter_code
_entity_poly.pdbx_strand_id
1 'polypeptide(L)'
;MNDNLNQPKGIRVMVVIAMASIIVIGSTSFAISRYVIEQQKPGKEETLRLANEAYDRGDFQQSSFLYERYIKEFDPSDISVLIDFGYSLHNVGKSQEGIDMLKGVLKMQPNNAFALFNIAVIYYRDGNALKAKEWMKRCIDKGDKPEIVEKARLLFEQM
;
A
#
# COMPACT_ATOMS: atom_id res chain seq x y z
N MET A 1 10.01 24.17 47.58
CA MET A 1 10.27 22.75 47.28
C MET A 1 8.94 22.10 46.90
N ASN A 2 8.55 22.08 45.64
CA ASN A 2 8.79 20.97 44.72
C ASN A 2 8.17 21.34 43.38
N ASP A 3 8.99 21.28 42.34
CA ASP A 3 8.64 21.50 40.96
C ASP A 3 7.70 20.41 40.43
N ASN A 4 7.22 20.68 39.21
CA ASN A 4 6.85 19.72 38.18
C ASN A 4 5.37 19.28 38.08
N LEU A 5 4.64 19.91 37.16
CA LEU A 5 4.19 19.29 35.90
C LEU A 5 3.22 20.23 35.16
N ASN A 6 3.75 21.30 34.57
CA ASN A 6 3.03 22.07 33.55
C ASN A 6 3.80 21.93 32.24
N GLN A 7 3.54 20.83 31.51
CA GLN A 7 4.10 20.69 30.16
C GLN A 7 3.54 21.81 29.27
N PRO A 8 4.37 22.53 28.50
CA PRO A 8 3.95 23.71 27.78
C PRO A 8 2.98 23.35 26.63
N LYS A 9 1.75 23.87 26.71
CA LYS A 9 0.70 23.78 25.67
C LYS A 9 1.19 24.19 24.26
N GLY A 10 2.28 24.97 24.17
CA GLY A 10 2.88 25.45 22.91
C GLY A 10 3.49 24.36 22.02
N ILE A 11 4.04 23.28 22.59
CA ILE A 11 4.65 22.20 21.79
C ILE A 11 3.58 21.47 20.96
N ARG A 12 2.40 21.24 21.54
CA ARG A 12 1.28 20.57 20.83
C ARG A 12 0.74 21.40 19.67
N VAL A 13 0.66 22.72 19.81
CA VAL A 13 0.14 23.62 18.76
C VAL A 13 1.11 23.73 17.58
N MET A 14 2.42 23.83 17.83
CA MET A 14 3.44 23.84 16.77
C MET A 14 3.46 22.55 15.95
N VAL A 15 3.35 21.39 16.61
CA VAL A 15 3.31 20.09 15.92
C VAL A 15 2.08 19.97 15.02
N VAL A 16 0.91 20.43 15.47
CA VAL A 16 -0.32 20.39 14.66
C VAL A 16 -0.21 21.29 13.42
N ILE A 17 0.37 22.49 13.55
CA ILE A 17 0.57 23.40 12.41
C ILE A 17 1.60 22.83 11.42
N ALA A 18 2.72 22.27 11.90
CA ALA A 18 3.71 21.64 11.04
C ALA A 18 3.14 20.44 10.29
N MET A 19 2.36 19.58 10.96
CA MET A 19 1.65 18.45 10.34
C MET A 19 0.63 18.93 9.31
N ALA A 20 -0.16 19.97 9.61
CA ALA A 20 -1.11 20.55 8.66
C ALA A 20 -0.40 21.10 7.41
N SER A 21 0.73 21.79 7.57
CA SER A 21 1.53 22.29 6.45
C SER A 21 2.14 21.17 5.59
N ILE A 22 2.64 20.09 6.22
CA ILE A 22 3.17 18.92 5.51
C ILE A 22 2.05 18.19 4.73
N ILE A 23 0.88 18.03 5.34
CA ILE A 23 -0.31 17.43 4.69
C ILE A 23 -0.77 18.28 3.49
N VAL A 24 -0.72 19.60 3.60
CA VAL A 24 -1.07 20.54 2.51
C VAL A 24 -0.05 20.46 1.37
N ILE A 25 1.25 20.38 1.66
CA ILE A 25 2.29 20.22 0.63
C ILE A 25 2.16 18.87 -0.10
N GLY A 26 1.89 17.77 0.62
CA GLY A 26 1.66 16.46 0.02
C GLY A 26 0.43 16.42 -0.90
N SER A 27 -0.70 16.97 -0.46
CA SER A 27 -1.94 16.97 -1.26
C SER A 27 -1.86 17.85 -2.51
N THR A 28 -1.16 18.98 -2.43
CA THR A 28 -0.91 19.86 -3.59
C THR A 28 0.07 19.25 -4.59
N SER A 29 1.13 18.58 -4.12
CA SER A 29 2.07 17.85 -4.99
C SER A 29 1.37 16.74 -5.79
N PHE A 30 0.48 15.98 -5.15
CA PHE A 30 -0.32 14.96 -5.82
C PHE A 30 -1.26 15.57 -6.87
N ALA A 31 -1.97 16.65 -6.54
CA ALA A 31 -2.91 17.29 -7.46
C ALA A 31 -2.22 17.83 -8.74
N ILE A 32 -1.05 18.46 -8.59
CA ILE A 32 -0.25 18.94 -9.72
C ILE A 32 0.23 17.76 -10.56
N SER A 33 0.78 16.73 -9.92
CA SER A 33 1.26 15.53 -10.60
C SER A 33 0.15 14.88 -11.41
N ARG A 34 -1.03 14.71 -10.80
CA ARG A 34 -2.22 14.18 -11.46
C ARG A 34 -2.64 15.03 -12.68
N TYR A 35 -2.71 16.35 -12.52
CA TYR A 35 -3.06 17.25 -13.61
C TYR A 35 -2.08 17.13 -14.79
N VAL A 36 -0.78 17.05 -14.53
CA VAL A 36 0.24 16.87 -15.58
C VAL A 36 0.07 15.52 -16.28
N ILE A 37 -0.15 14.44 -15.52
CA ILE A 37 -0.37 13.09 -16.07
C ILE A 37 -1.63 13.07 -16.96
N GLU A 38 -2.72 13.73 -16.54
CA GLU A 38 -3.96 13.78 -17.31
C GLU A 38 -3.82 14.57 -18.63
N GLN A 39 -2.93 15.57 -18.67
CA GLN A 39 -2.63 16.35 -19.87
C GLN A 39 -1.69 15.61 -20.82
N GLN A 40 -0.58 15.06 -20.30
CA GLN A 40 0.40 14.36 -21.12
C GLN A 40 -0.09 12.98 -21.59
N LYS A 41 -0.98 12.35 -20.81
CA LYS A 41 -1.52 11.00 -21.03
C LYS A 41 -0.40 10.02 -21.39
N PRO A 42 0.52 9.72 -20.45
CA PRO A 42 1.60 8.78 -20.70
C PRO A 42 1.05 7.44 -21.21
N GLY A 43 1.81 6.80 -22.09
CA GLY A 43 1.50 5.49 -22.65
C GLY A 43 1.66 4.37 -21.62
N LYS A 44 1.45 3.12 -22.04
CA LYS A 44 1.45 1.93 -21.17
C LYS A 44 2.73 1.83 -20.33
N GLU A 45 3.88 1.79 -20.99
CA GLU A 45 5.20 1.60 -20.35
C GLU A 45 5.55 2.75 -19.41
N GLU A 46 5.34 3.99 -19.86
CA GLU A 46 5.64 5.18 -19.06
C GLU A 46 4.72 5.29 -17.84
N THR A 47 3.44 4.95 -17.99
CA THR A 47 2.49 4.92 -16.86
C THR A 47 2.95 3.91 -15.80
N LEU A 48 3.37 2.72 -16.23
CA LEU A 48 3.87 1.68 -15.33
C LEU A 48 5.18 2.11 -14.65
N ARG A 49 6.12 2.68 -15.41
CA ARG A 49 7.39 3.18 -14.87
C ARG A 49 7.15 4.21 -13.76
N LEU A 50 6.31 5.21 -14.03
CA LEU A 50 5.95 6.25 -13.06
C LEU A 50 5.24 5.66 -11.83
N ALA A 51 4.40 4.64 -12.02
CA ALA A 51 3.69 3.98 -10.92
C ALA A 51 4.66 3.27 -9.98
N ASN A 52 5.57 2.49 -10.54
CA ASN A 52 6.59 1.76 -9.79
C ASN A 52 7.54 2.72 -9.06
N GLU A 53 7.97 3.79 -9.73
CA GLU A 53 8.81 4.81 -9.09
C GLU A 53 8.12 5.52 -7.93
N ALA A 54 6.83 5.82 -8.05
CA ALA A 54 6.04 6.36 -6.96
C ALA A 54 5.90 5.35 -5.81
N TYR A 55 5.68 4.07 -6.14
CA TYR A 55 5.59 2.99 -5.17
C TYR A 55 6.89 2.82 -4.38
N ASP A 56 8.04 2.80 -5.05
CA ASP A 56 9.37 2.66 -4.45
C ASP A 56 9.71 3.83 -3.52
N ARG A 57 9.22 5.04 -3.83
CA ARG A 57 9.33 6.23 -2.96
C ARG A 57 8.35 6.21 -1.78
N GLY A 58 7.41 5.27 -1.73
CA GLY A 58 6.33 5.24 -0.76
C GLY A 58 5.23 6.28 -1.01
N ASP A 59 5.21 6.90 -2.19
CA ASP A 59 4.10 7.76 -2.61
C ASP A 59 2.91 6.87 -3.07
N PHE A 60 2.21 6.34 -2.07
CA PHE A 60 1.11 5.40 -2.30
C PHE A 60 -0.12 6.08 -2.94
N GLN A 61 -0.27 7.39 -2.74
CA GLN A 61 -1.29 8.20 -3.40
C GLN A 61 -1.03 8.27 -4.90
N GLN A 62 0.19 8.62 -5.31
CA GLN A 62 0.53 8.67 -6.73
C GLN A 62 0.58 7.30 -7.40
N SER A 63 1.17 6.29 -6.73
CA SER A 63 1.22 4.93 -7.29
C SER A 63 -0.17 4.33 -7.45
N SER A 64 -1.08 4.46 -6.46
CA SER A 64 -2.45 3.95 -6.60
C SER A 64 -3.19 4.59 -7.77
N PHE A 65 -3.06 5.91 -7.97
CA PHE A 65 -3.65 6.59 -9.12
C PHE A 65 -3.09 6.08 -10.47
N LEU A 66 -1.77 5.90 -10.57
CA LEU A 66 -1.13 5.45 -11.80
C LEU A 66 -1.42 3.98 -12.11
N TYR A 67 -1.46 3.12 -11.09
CA TYR A 67 -1.87 1.73 -11.26
C TYR A 67 -3.33 1.62 -11.68
N GLU A 68 -4.25 2.41 -11.08
CA GLU A 68 -5.65 2.47 -11.48
C GLU A 68 -5.79 2.88 -12.96
N ARG A 69 -5.03 3.89 -13.38
CA ARG A 69 -4.96 4.29 -14.79
C ARG A 69 -4.45 3.13 -15.67
N TYR A 70 -3.38 2.45 -15.25
CA TYR A 70 -2.77 1.38 -16.04
C TYR A 70 -3.76 0.23 -16.30
N ILE A 71 -4.44 -0.23 -15.26
CA ILE A 71 -5.42 -1.34 -15.38
C ILE A 71 -6.62 -0.94 -16.23
N LYS A 72 -7.05 0.32 -16.17
CA LYS A 72 -8.21 0.82 -16.88
C LYS A 72 -7.95 1.02 -18.38
N GLU A 73 -6.79 1.57 -18.71
CA GLU A 73 -6.50 2.04 -20.06
C GLU A 73 -5.67 1.02 -20.88
N PHE A 74 -4.96 0.08 -20.22
CA PHE A 74 -3.99 -0.76 -20.91
C PHE A 74 -4.12 -2.27 -20.61
N ASP A 75 -4.00 -2.69 -19.36
CA ASP A 75 -3.98 -4.12 -19.02
C ASP A 75 -4.62 -4.40 -17.66
N PRO A 76 -5.89 -4.83 -17.63
CA PRO A 76 -6.59 -5.13 -16.39
C PRO A 76 -6.16 -6.44 -15.73
N SER A 77 -5.31 -7.24 -16.38
CA SER A 77 -4.95 -8.59 -15.95
C SER A 77 -3.49 -8.74 -15.51
N ASP A 78 -2.71 -7.65 -15.56
CA ASP A 78 -1.32 -7.63 -15.15
C ASP A 78 -1.17 -7.92 -13.65
N ILE A 79 -0.76 -9.15 -13.33
CA ILE A 79 -0.73 -9.68 -11.97
C ILE A 79 0.17 -8.84 -11.06
N SER A 80 1.33 -8.41 -11.55
CA SER A 80 2.27 -7.62 -10.76
C SER A 80 1.65 -6.27 -10.38
N VAL A 81 1.02 -5.61 -11.35
CA VAL A 81 0.32 -4.33 -11.12
C VAL A 81 -0.84 -4.50 -10.15
N LEU A 82 -1.65 -5.55 -10.27
CA LEU A 82 -2.78 -5.79 -9.37
C LEU A 82 -2.30 -6.02 -7.92
N ILE A 83 -1.14 -6.68 -7.73
CA ILE A 83 -0.53 -6.90 -6.41
C ILE A 83 -0.08 -5.56 -5.80
N ASP A 84 0.71 -4.79 -6.54
CA ASP A 84 1.25 -3.52 -6.05
C ASP A 84 0.16 -2.47 -5.85
N PHE A 85 -0.84 -2.45 -6.75
CA PHE A 85 -2.03 -1.62 -6.58
C PHE A 85 -2.80 -1.98 -5.32
N GLY A 86 -3.02 -3.27 -5.06
CA GLY A 86 -3.68 -3.74 -3.84
C GLY A 86 -2.97 -3.26 -2.57
N TYR A 87 -1.63 -3.28 -2.57
CA TYR A 87 -0.84 -2.75 -1.45
C TYR A 87 -0.88 -1.22 -1.36
N SER A 88 -0.78 -0.49 -2.48
CA SER A 88 -0.94 0.96 -2.49
C SER A 88 -2.31 1.40 -1.98
N LEU A 89 -3.39 0.71 -2.37
CA LEU A 89 -4.75 0.95 -1.88
C LEU A 89 -4.83 0.88 -0.35
N HIS A 90 -4.24 -0.16 0.26
CA HIS A 90 -4.16 -0.25 1.71
C HIS A 90 -3.44 0.96 2.34
N ASN A 91 -2.29 1.35 1.80
CA ASN A 91 -1.53 2.46 2.36
C ASN A 91 -2.21 3.83 2.21
N VAL A 92 -3.19 3.97 1.31
CA VAL A 92 -4.05 5.16 1.22
C VAL A 92 -5.38 5.02 1.98
N GLY A 93 -5.50 4.02 2.85
CA GLY A 93 -6.67 3.80 3.73
C GLY A 93 -7.81 3.01 3.10
N LYS A 94 -7.62 2.47 1.89
CA LYS A 94 -8.60 1.65 1.17
C LYS A 94 -8.30 0.15 1.32
N SER A 95 -8.10 -0.32 2.55
CA SER A 95 -7.67 -1.70 2.83
C SER A 95 -8.58 -2.75 2.19
N GLN A 96 -9.91 -2.56 2.25
CA GLN A 96 -10.86 -3.55 1.71
C GLN A 96 -10.78 -3.65 0.18
N GLU A 97 -10.70 -2.51 -0.53
CA GLU A 97 -10.47 -2.50 -1.99
C GLU A 97 -9.15 -3.18 -2.35
N GLY A 98 -8.09 -2.93 -1.56
CA GLY A 98 -6.79 -3.58 -1.75
C GLY A 98 -6.84 -5.10 -1.58
N ILE A 99 -7.52 -5.58 -0.54
CA ILE A 99 -7.75 -7.01 -0.32
C ILE A 99 -8.55 -7.63 -1.46
N ASP A 100 -9.59 -6.94 -1.95
CA ASP A 100 -10.42 -7.46 -3.03
C ASP A 100 -9.65 -7.55 -4.36
N MET A 101 -8.74 -6.60 -4.61
CA MET A 101 -7.80 -6.66 -5.72
C MET A 101 -6.87 -7.88 -5.62
N LEU A 102 -6.27 -8.10 -4.45
CA LEU A 102 -5.39 -9.25 -4.20
C LEU A 102 -6.14 -10.59 -4.26
N LYS A 103 -7.40 -10.64 -3.83
CA LYS A 103 -8.25 -11.81 -4.03
C LYS A 103 -8.57 -12.05 -5.51
N GLY A 104 -8.68 -11.00 -6.30
CA GLY A 104 -8.76 -11.08 -7.77
C GLY A 104 -7.53 -11.79 -8.35
N VAL A 105 -6.33 -11.42 -7.91
CA VAL A 105 -5.08 -12.13 -8.27
C VAL A 105 -5.17 -13.61 -7.93
N LEU A 106 -5.65 -13.95 -6.72
CA LEU A 106 -5.78 -15.35 -6.29
C LEU A 106 -6.84 -16.17 -7.05
N LYS A 107 -7.77 -15.54 -7.77
CA LYS A 107 -8.65 -16.26 -8.69
C LYS A 107 -7.91 -16.71 -9.95
N MET A 108 -6.90 -15.97 -10.38
CA MET A 108 -6.08 -16.26 -11.56
C MET A 108 -4.86 -17.13 -11.19
N GLN A 109 -4.24 -16.86 -10.05
CA GLN A 109 -3.09 -17.56 -9.51
C GLN A 109 -3.35 -17.94 -8.04
N PRO A 110 -4.01 -19.09 -7.78
CA PRO A 110 -4.45 -19.48 -6.44
C PRO A 110 -3.36 -19.57 -5.37
N ASN A 111 -2.12 -19.76 -5.80
CA ASN A 111 -0.95 -19.98 -4.97
C ASN A 111 0.04 -18.80 -4.98
N ASN A 112 -0.34 -17.66 -5.59
CA ASN A 112 0.55 -16.51 -5.68
C ASN A 112 0.96 -16.03 -4.27
N ALA A 113 2.23 -16.24 -3.94
CA ALA A 113 2.73 -16.01 -2.58
C ALA A 113 2.68 -14.53 -2.19
N PHE A 114 2.95 -13.62 -3.13
CA PHE A 114 2.88 -12.17 -2.88
C PHE A 114 1.46 -11.73 -2.51
N ALA A 115 0.44 -12.20 -3.23
CA ALA A 115 -0.94 -11.86 -2.93
C ALA A 115 -1.41 -12.44 -1.57
N LEU A 116 -1.08 -13.70 -1.28
CA LEU A 116 -1.37 -14.31 0.02
C LEU A 116 -0.70 -13.55 1.17
N PHE A 117 0.58 -13.23 1.01
CA PHE A 117 1.38 -12.48 1.97
C PHE A 117 0.84 -11.06 2.20
N ASN A 118 0.56 -10.32 1.13
CA ASN A 118 0.06 -8.95 1.24
C ASN A 118 -1.32 -8.90 1.91
N ILE A 119 -2.24 -9.85 1.64
CA ILE A 119 -3.51 -9.93 2.37
C ILE A 119 -3.27 -10.15 3.87
N ALA A 120 -2.34 -11.03 4.23
CA ALA A 120 -1.99 -11.27 5.63
C ALA A 120 -1.42 -10.02 6.31
N VAL A 121 -0.51 -9.31 5.64
CA VAL A 121 0.09 -8.05 6.14
C VAL A 121 -0.97 -6.97 6.31
N ILE A 122 -1.88 -6.81 5.35
CA ILE A 122 -2.97 -5.83 5.44
C ILE A 122 -3.84 -6.12 6.67
N TYR A 123 -4.28 -7.37 6.84
CA TYR A 123 -5.07 -7.74 8.03
C TYR A 123 -4.31 -7.53 9.33
N TYR A 124 -3.00 -7.80 9.36
CA TYR A 124 -2.18 -7.56 10.53
C TYR A 124 -2.11 -6.06 10.86
N ARG A 125 -1.86 -5.21 9.87
CA ARG A 125 -1.79 -3.75 10.01
C ARG A 125 -3.13 -3.13 10.40
N ASP A 126 -4.24 -3.70 9.95
CA ASP A 126 -5.60 -3.30 10.33
C ASP A 126 -6.02 -3.86 11.72
N GLY A 127 -5.12 -4.56 12.43
CA GLY A 127 -5.38 -5.11 13.77
C GLY A 127 -6.21 -6.39 13.79
N ASN A 128 -6.49 -7.00 12.64
CA ASN A 128 -7.20 -8.28 12.54
C ASN A 128 -6.22 -9.46 12.58
N ALA A 129 -5.65 -9.71 13.76
CA ALA A 129 -4.64 -10.75 13.97
C ALA A 129 -5.12 -12.17 13.58
N LEU A 130 -6.41 -12.48 13.78
CA LEU A 130 -6.97 -13.78 13.43
C LEU A 130 -6.90 -14.03 11.92
N LYS A 131 -7.40 -13.08 11.11
CA LYS A 131 -7.32 -13.19 9.64
C LYS A 131 -5.87 -13.11 9.17
N ALA A 132 -5.04 -12.27 9.79
CA ALA A 132 -3.62 -12.20 9.45
C ALA A 132 -2.94 -13.57 9.55
N LYS A 133 -3.13 -14.28 10.68
CA LYS A 133 -2.58 -15.64 10.88
C LYS A 133 -3.13 -16.65 9.88
N GLU A 134 -4.44 -16.59 9.59
CA GLU A 134 -5.06 -17.47 8.59
C GLU A 134 -4.41 -17.31 7.20
N TRP A 135 -4.31 -16.06 6.71
CA TRP A 135 -3.75 -15.77 5.39
C TRP A 135 -2.24 -16.01 5.34
N MET A 136 -1.53 -15.71 6.43
CA MET A 136 -0.09 -15.99 6.54
C MET A 136 0.18 -17.49 6.46
N LYS A 137 -0.61 -18.30 7.19
CA LYS A 137 -0.51 -19.77 7.10
C LYS A 137 -0.77 -20.27 5.68
N ARG A 138 -1.76 -19.71 4.98
CA ARG A 138 -2.01 -20.06 3.57
C ARG A 138 -0.83 -19.74 2.67
N CYS A 139 -0.15 -18.60 2.88
CA CYS A 139 1.10 -18.28 2.19
C CYS A 139 2.15 -19.36 2.46
N ILE A 140 2.36 -19.72 3.73
CA ILE A 140 3.34 -20.72 4.16
C ILE A 140 3.09 -22.11 3.55
N ASP A 141 1.82 -22.51 3.48
CA ASP A 141 1.42 -23.86 3.05
C ASP A 141 1.39 -24.02 1.52
N LYS A 142 1.08 -22.94 0.78
CA LYS A 142 0.74 -23.03 -0.66
C LYS A 142 1.49 -22.06 -1.57
N GLY A 143 2.21 -21.08 -1.01
CA GLY A 143 2.88 -20.03 -1.77
C GLY A 143 3.85 -20.58 -2.82
N ASP A 144 3.78 -20.05 -4.03
CA ASP A 144 4.58 -20.45 -5.20
C ASP A 144 5.98 -19.81 -5.26
N LYS A 145 6.31 -18.92 -4.31
CA LYS A 145 7.61 -18.23 -4.21
C LYS A 145 8.30 -18.53 -2.88
N PRO A 146 9.31 -19.42 -2.86
CA PRO A 146 10.00 -19.84 -1.63
C PRO A 146 10.54 -18.67 -0.79
N GLU A 147 11.06 -17.63 -1.43
CA GLU A 147 11.58 -16.44 -0.77
C GLU A 147 10.51 -15.67 0.02
N ILE A 148 9.28 -15.61 -0.50
CA ILE A 148 8.14 -14.98 0.17
C ILE A 148 7.56 -15.90 1.24
N VAL A 149 7.54 -17.21 0.98
CA VAL A 149 7.13 -18.23 1.95
C VAL A 149 8.05 -18.22 3.17
N GLU A 150 9.36 -18.08 2.99
CA GLU A 150 10.30 -18.01 4.10
C GLU A 150 10.09 -16.74 4.92
N LYS A 151 9.95 -15.59 4.26
CA LYS A 151 9.57 -14.33 4.93
C LYS A 151 8.25 -14.48 5.71
N ALA A 152 7.28 -15.20 5.15
CA ALA A 152 6.02 -15.49 5.81
C ALA A 152 6.19 -16.31 7.09
N ARG A 153 7.04 -17.36 7.07
CA ARG A 153 7.36 -18.17 8.27
C ARG A 153 7.97 -17.32 9.38
N LEU A 154 8.98 -16.52 9.05
CA LEU A 154 9.67 -15.65 10.02
C LEU A 154 8.71 -14.68 10.71
N LEU A 155 7.80 -14.07 9.95
CA LEU A 155 6.81 -13.15 10.50
C LEU A 155 5.70 -13.87 11.26
N PHE A 156 5.30 -15.08 10.84
CA PHE A 156 4.27 -15.85 11.51
C PHE A 156 4.64 -16.23 12.95
N GLU A 157 5.93 -16.50 13.21
CA GLU A 157 6.43 -16.77 14.56
C GLU A 157 6.36 -15.56 15.50
N GLN A 158 6.28 -14.35 14.95
CA GLN A 158 6.23 -13.08 15.69
C GLN A 158 4.79 -12.58 15.91
N MET A 159 3.79 -13.21 15.27
CA MET A 159 2.37 -12.82 15.29
C MET A 159 1.58 -13.40 16.47
#